data_AF-A0A2W2B0W4-F1
#
_entry.id   AF-A0A2W2B0W4-F1
#
_cell.length_a   1.000
_cell.length_b   1.000
_cell.length_c   1.000
_cell.angle_alpha   90.00
_cell.angle_beta   90.00
_cell.angle_gamma   90.00
#
_symmetry.space_group_name_H-M   'P 1'
#
loop_
_entity.id
_entity.type
_entity.pdbx_description
1 polymer ?
#
loop_
_entity_poly.entity_id
_entity_poly.type
_entity_poly.pdbx_seq_one_letter_code
_entity_poly.pdbx_strand_id
1 'polypeptide(L)'
;MVAPDGRRWRRAEVGQTLVNGTGVVLDRSGNGRDRDWLRPLDDGPESAPLFGFSGGAAFLRRGPLEEVGGFDPTLFMYYEDLDVAWRLRLAGYEVRHAPDAVVVHRHAASSGSDSPLVRSQSMRNRLAVVLRNASAGFALRVVLRTVGRLVRDVLRPGSAQLTPAAWWRLCREAPAVLRHARHARRRDGVGAAVRRRVEAALEPIG
;
A
#
# COMPACT_ATOMS: atom_id res chain seq x y z
N MET A 1 -4.19 18.05 6.28
CA MET A 1 -4.44 16.76 5.58
C MET A 1 -5.18 17.08 4.29
N VAL A 2 -4.95 16.35 3.20
CA VAL A 2 -5.58 16.61 1.90
C VAL A 2 -6.42 15.39 1.52
N ALA A 3 -7.68 15.62 1.17
CA ALA A 3 -8.60 14.58 0.70
C ALA A 3 -8.34 14.26 -0.79
N PRO A 4 -8.81 13.11 -1.31
CA PRO A 4 -8.60 12.73 -2.71
C PRO A 4 -9.16 13.75 -3.72
N ASP A 5 -10.22 14.48 -3.35
CA ASP A 5 -10.81 15.55 -4.15
C ASP A 5 -10.07 16.91 -4.07
N GLY A 6 -8.94 16.94 -3.38
CA GLY A 6 -8.12 18.14 -3.20
C GLY A 6 -8.53 19.03 -2.03
N ARG A 7 -9.65 18.76 -1.33
CA ARG A 7 -10.05 19.52 -0.14
C ARG A 7 -9.00 19.40 0.96
N ARG A 8 -8.73 20.51 1.66
CA ARG A 8 -7.74 20.58 2.74
C ARG A 8 -8.45 20.63 4.09
N TRP A 9 -8.10 19.68 4.95
CA TRP A 9 -8.61 19.55 6.31
C TRP A 9 -7.53 19.85 7.35
N ARG A 10 -7.90 20.51 8.45
CA ARG A 10 -7.07 20.73 9.64
C ARG A 10 -7.71 20.01 10.83
N ARG A 11 -6.91 19.38 11.69
CA ARG A 11 -7.42 18.81 12.94
C ARG A 11 -7.85 19.95 13.86
N ALA A 12 -8.99 19.78 14.53
CA ALA A 12 -9.54 20.70 15.52
C ALA A 12 -10.23 19.88 16.62
N GLU A 13 -10.39 20.44 17.82
CA GLU A 13 -11.10 19.80 18.94
C GLU A 13 -12.62 19.72 18.69
N VAL A 14 -13.17 20.70 17.99
CA VAL A 14 -14.58 20.77 17.58
C VAL A 14 -14.65 20.84 16.07
N GLY A 15 -15.49 20.02 15.46
CA GLY A 15 -15.68 19.99 14.00
C GLY A 15 -16.32 18.70 13.52
N GLN A 16 -16.23 18.47 12.20
CA GLN A 16 -16.74 17.26 11.58
C GLN A 16 -15.81 16.07 11.86
N THR A 17 -16.40 14.93 12.20
CA THR A 17 -15.66 13.66 12.29
C THR A 17 -15.47 13.06 10.92
N LEU A 18 -14.23 12.75 10.58
CA LEU A 18 -13.85 12.20 9.27
C LEU A 18 -13.33 10.77 9.43
N VAL A 19 -13.62 9.95 8.42
CA VAL A 19 -13.14 8.59 8.29
C VAL A 19 -11.62 8.60 8.07
N ASN A 20 -10.89 7.88 8.93
CA ASN A 20 -9.46 7.63 8.73
C ASN A 20 -9.22 6.58 7.64
N GLY A 21 -10.08 5.57 7.56
CA GLY A 21 -9.97 4.56 6.52
C GLY A 21 -10.89 3.38 6.83
N THR A 22 -11.49 2.79 5.79
CA THR A 22 -12.37 1.62 5.90
C THR A 22 -11.73 0.37 5.30
N GLY A 23 -10.42 0.42 5.06
CA GLY A 23 -9.62 -0.57 4.34
C GLY A 23 -8.57 0.10 3.47
N VAL A 24 -7.89 -0.69 2.65
CA VAL A 24 -6.86 -0.23 1.72
C VAL A 24 -7.26 -0.56 0.28
N VAL A 25 -7.11 0.43 -0.60
CA VAL A 25 -7.19 0.26 -2.06
C VAL A 25 -5.79 0.23 -2.66
N LEU A 26 -5.62 -0.54 -3.73
CA LEU A 26 -4.40 -0.58 -4.52
C LEU A 26 -4.72 -0.13 -5.96
N ASP A 27 -3.97 0.85 -6.46
CA ASP A 27 -4.15 1.36 -7.81
C ASP A 27 -3.29 0.62 -8.86
N ARG A 28 -3.56 0.89 -10.15
CA ARG A 28 -2.79 0.35 -11.29
C ARG A 28 -1.37 0.90 -11.44
N SER A 29 -0.93 1.80 -10.56
CA SER A 29 0.45 2.24 -10.38
C SER A 29 1.15 1.53 -9.22
N GLY A 30 0.46 0.61 -8.55
CA GLY A 30 0.97 -0.16 -7.43
C GLY A 30 0.98 0.62 -6.11
N ASN A 31 0.31 1.78 -6.02
CA ASN A 31 0.25 2.53 -4.77
C ASN A 31 -0.93 2.09 -3.91
N GLY A 32 -0.67 1.79 -2.65
CA GLY A 32 -1.70 1.61 -1.62
C GLY A 32 -2.20 2.97 -1.09
N ARG A 33 -3.49 3.08 -0.83
CA ARG A 33 -4.11 4.24 -0.14
C ARG A 33 -5.23 3.77 0.77
N ASP A 34 -5.49 4.52 1.83
CA ASP A 34 -6.66 4.31 2.68
C ASP A 34 -7.95 4.58 1.88
N ARG A 35 -8.88 3.62 1.91
CA ARG A 35 -10.22 3.79 1.35
C ARG A 35 -11.01 4.76 2.22
N ASP A 36 -11.80 5.64 1.61
CA ASP A 36 -12.63 6.63 2.30
C ASP A 36 -11.84 7.66 3.14
N TRP A 37 -10.56 7.86 2.83
CA TRP A 37 -9.69 8.85 3.47
C TRP A 37 -10.34 10.24 3.49
N LEU A 38 -10.56 10.78 4.70
CA LEU A 38 -11.12 12.11 4.97
C LEU A 38 -12.54 12.33 4.41
N ARG A 39 -13.33 11.26 4.25
CA ARG A 39 -14.76 11.38 4.01
C ARG A 39 -15.51 11.65 5.32
N PRO A 40 -16.62 12.41 5.32
CA PRO A 40 -17.53 12.49 6.45
C PRO A 40 -17.98 11.10 6.93
N LEU A 41 -18.09 10.90 8.24
CA LEU A 41 -18.54 9.63 8.82
C LEU A 41 -20.04 9.34 8.55
N ASP A 42 -20.83 10.39 8.32
CA ASP A 42 -22.30 10.30 8.21
C ASP A 42 -22.75 9.50 6.96
N ASP A 43 -21.88 9.39 5.95
CA ASP A 43 -22.06 8.48 4.82
C ASP A 43 -21.54 7.09 5.22
N GLY A 44 -22.43 6.25 5.76
CA GLY A 44 -22.08 4.88 6.17
C GLY A 44 -21.29 4.13 5.07
N PRO A 45 -20.10 3.59 5.37
CA PRO A 45 -19.23 3.02 4.34
C PRO A 45 -19.83 1.76 3.73
N GLU A 46 -19.85 1.72 2.40
CA GLU A 46 -20.42 0.62 1.64
C GLU A 46 -19.71 -0.72 1.98
N SER A 47 -20.51 -1.76 2.22
CA SER A 47 -20.02 -3.12 2.44
C SER A 47 -19.61 -3.74 1.11
N ALA A 48 -18.43 -3.35 0.63
CA ALA A 48 -17.83 -3.88 -0.59
C ALA A 48 -16.55 -4.68 -0.27
N PRO A 49 -16.24 -5.74 -1.03
CA PRO A 49 -14.96 -6.42 -0.96
C PRO A 49 -13.80 -5.43 -1.09
N LEU A 50 -12.81 -5.57 -0.21
CA LEU A 50 -11.65 -4.71 -0.12
C LEU A 50 -10.44 -5.33 -0.77
N PHE A 51 -9.59 -4.52 -1.41
CA PHE A 51 -8.28 -5.03 -1.81
C PHE A 51 -7.43 -5.41 -0.59
N GLY A 52 -7.38 -4.54 0.42
CA GLY A 52 -6.66 -4.83 1.66
C GLY A 52 -7.25 -4.18 2.88
N PHE A 53 -6.56 -4.41 4.01
CA PHE A 53 -6.92 -3.90 5.32
C PHE A 53 -5.77 -3.04 5.85
N SER A 54 -6.06 -2.19 6.85
CA SER A 54 -5.02 -1.49 7.59
C SER A 54 -4.62 -2.33 8.81
N GLY A 55 -3.33 -2.50 9.05
CA GLY A 55 -2.81 -3.17 10.25
C GLY A 55 -3.23 -2.50 11.57
N GLY A 56 -3.65 -1.22 11.54
CA GLY A 56 -4.10 -0.50 12.73
C GLY A 56 -5.45 -0.96 13.29
N ALA A 57 -6.28 -1.61 12.47
CA ALA A 57 -7.58 -2.15 12.88
C ALA A 57 -8.00 -3.29 11.93
N ALA A 58 -7.52 -4.51 12.19
CA ALA A 58 -7.86 -5.70 11.42
C ALA A 58 -7.98 -6.94 12.32
N PHE A 59 -8.90 -7.83 11.96
CA PHE A 59 -9.00 -9.17 12.52
C PHE A 59 -8.70 -10.20 11.44
N LEU A 60 -7.67 -11.03 11.67
CA LEU A 60 -7.20 -12.01 10.70
C LEU A 60 -7.39 -13.41 11.27
N ARG A 61 -7.96 -14.31 10.46
CA ARG A 61 -8.02 -15.74 10.81
C ARG A 61 -6.60 -16.30 10.78
N ARG A 62 -6.23 -17.02 11.83
CA ARG A 62 -4.89 -17.61 11.98
C ARG A 62 -4.53 -18.54 10.81
N GLY A 63 -5.41 -19.47 10.44
CA GLY A 63 -5.17 -20.43 9.35
C GLY A 63 -4.79 -19.77 8.02
N PRO A 64 -5.64 -18.88 7.45
CA PRO A 64 -5.29 -18.14 6.23
C PRO A 64 -4.01 -17.31 6.34
N LEU A 65 -3.74 -16.70 7.50
CA LEU A 65 -2.52 -15.93 7.73
C LEU A 65 -1.25 -16.82 7.71
N GLU A 66 -1.32 -17.98 8.36
CA GLU A 66 -0.23 -18.96 8.36
C GLU A 66 -0.02 -19.57 6.97
N GLU A 67 -1.10 -19.86 6.24
CA GLU A 67 -1.06 -20.39 4.87
C GLU A 67 -0.27 -19.47 3.92
N VAL A 68 -0.50 -18.15 4.01
CA VAL A 68 0.23 -17.19 3.18
C VAL A 68 1.64 -16.87 3.71
N GLY A 69 2.02 -17.42 4.87
CA GLY A 69 3.33 -17.25 5.48
C GLY A 69 3.51 -15.98 6.30
N GLY A 70 2.43 -15.43 6.89
CA GLY A 70 2.48 -14.32 7.84
C GLY A 70 2.96 -12.99 7.24
N PHE A 71 3.50 -12.11 8.08
CA PHE A 71 4.08 -10.83 7.68
C PHE A 71 5.54 -11.00 7.22
N ASP A 72 5.96 -10.21 6.24
CA ASP A 72 7.34 -10.19 5.78
C ASP A 72 8.20 -9.30 6.69
N PRO A 73 9.17 -9.85 7.45
CA PRO A 73 9.96 -9.06 8.42
C PRO A 73 10.88 -8.04 7.73
N THR A 74 11.06 -8.12 6.41
CA THR A 74 11.84 -7.13 5.64
C THR A 74 11.05 -5.84 5.39
N LEU A 75 9.74 -5.83 5.65
CA LEU A 75 8.86 -4.67 5.56
C LEU A 75 8.69 -4.07 6.96
N PHE A 76 9.62 -3.19 7.36
CA PHE A 76 9.61 -2.58 8.70
C PHE A 76 8.35 -1.74 8.98
N MET A 77 7.99 -0.85 8.06
CA MET A 77 6.78 -0.02 8.14
C MET A 77 6.26 0.33 6.75
N TYR A 78 4.95 0.45 6.64
CA TYR A 78 4.18 0.63 5.40
C TYR A 78 4.26 -0.56 4.44
N TYR A 79 3.12 -0.87 3.82
CA TYR A 79 2.90 -1.96 2.86
C TYR A 79 2.99 -3.38 3.43
N GLU A 80 3.31 -3.57 4.72
CA GLU A 80 3.34 -4.90 5.35
C GLU A 80 1.95 -5.55 5.39
N ASP A 81 0.93 -4.76 5.70
CA ASP A 81 -0.47 -5.16 5.69
C ASP A 81 -0.98 -5.39 4.26
N LEU A 82 -0.61 -4.50 3.33
CA LEU A 82 -0.95 -4.63 1.91
C LEU A 82 -0.31 -5.87 1.26
N ASP A 83 0.92 -6.23 1.64
CA ASP A 83 1.58 -7.46 1.20
C ASP A 83 0.79 -8.70 1.64
N VAL A 84 0.42 -8.76 2.92
CA VAL A 84 -0.41 -9.85 3.46
C VAL A 84 -1.76 -9.90 2.75
N ALA A 85 -2.45 -8.77 2.62
CA ALA A 85 -3.73 -8.68 1.95
C ALA A 85 -3.66 -9.17 0.50
N TRP A 86 -2.63 -8.74 -0.25
CA TRP A 86 -2.45 -9.19 -1.64
C TRP A 86 -2.24 -10.70 -1.70
N ARG A 87 -1.41 -11.27 -0.82
CA ARG A 87 -1.19 -12.72 -0.77
C ARG A 87 -2.44 -13.50 -0.40
N LEU A 88 -3.24 -13.01 0.55
CA LEU A 88 -4.54 -13.60 0.88
C LEU A 88 -5.45 -13.63 -0.35
N ARG A 89 -5.50 -12.54 -1.13
CA ARG A 89 -6.28 -12.51 -2.39
C ARG A 89 -5.73 -13.47 -3.45
N LEU A 90 -4.41 -13.62 -3.55
CA LEU A 90 -3.80 -14.59 -4.45
C LEU A 90 -4.14 -16.04 -4.06
N ALA A 91 -4.29 -16.32 -2.77
CA ALA A 91 -4.75 -17.60 -2.23
C ALA A 91 -6.29 -17.79 -2.32
N GLY A 92 -7.04 -16.76 -2.75
CA GLY A 92 -8.49 -16.83 -2.94
C GLY A 92 -9.32 -16.38 -1.74
N TYR A 93 -8.69 -15.83 -0.70
CA TYR A 93 -9.38 -15.24 0.43
C TYR A 93 -9.89 -13.82 0.12
N GLU A 94 -10.96 -13.43 0.80
CA GLU A 94 -11.53 -12.09 0.72
C GLU A 94 -11.22 -11.28 1.98
N VAL A 95 -10.99 -9.99 1.78
CA VAL A 95 -10.97 -8.98 2.84
C VAL A 95 -12.28 -8.22 2.80
N ARG A 96 -12.93 -8.06 3.95
CA ARG A 96 -14.22 -7.37 4.07
C ARG A 96 -14.17 -6.33 5.17
N HIS A 97 -14.97 -5.29 4.98
CA HIS A 97 -15.17 -4.23 5.96
C HIS A 97 -16.23 -4.66 6.99
N ALA A 98 -16.00 -4.39 8.27
CA ALA A 98 -16.98 -4.60 9.33
C ALA A 98 -17.46 -3.22 9.83
N PRO A 99 -18.56 -2.68 9.29
CA PRO A 99 -18.97 -1.28 9.55
C PRO A 99 -19.32 -1.01 11.01
N ASP A 100 -19.77 -2.02 11.75
CA ASP A 100 -20.11 -1.89 13.16
C ASP A 100 -18.88 -1.92 14.10
N ALA A 101 -17.70 -2.29 13.58
CA ALA A 101 -16.46 -2.38 14.35
C ALA A 101 -15.63 -1.10 14.20
N VAL A 102 -15.93 -0.09 15.01
CA VAL A 102 -15.29 1.23 14.94
C VAL A 102 -14.11 1.34 15.91
N VAL A 103 -12.95 1.79 15.40
CA VAL A 103 -11.74 2.04 16.20
C VAL A 103 -11.31 3.50 16.05
N VAL A 104 -11.03 4.17 17.17
CA VAL A 104 -10.50 5.53 17.18
C VAL A 104 -9.00 5.50 16.96
N HIS A 105 -8.54 6.00 15.81
CA HIS A 105 -7.13 6.03 15.46
C HIS A 105 -6.54 7.45 15.55
N ARG A 106 -5.50 7.63 16.38
CA ARG A 106 -4.69 8.86 16.40
C ARG A 106 -3.69 8.87 15.25
N HIS A 107 -4.18 9.16 14.04
CA HIS A 107 -3.41 9.07 12.81
C HIS A 107 -2.13 9.93 12.80
N ALA A 108 -1.02 9.33 12.34
CA ALA A 108 0.31 9.93 12.21
C ALA A 108 0.91 10.44 13.54
N ALA A 109 0.46 9.93 14.68
CA ALA A 109 0.98 10.30 16.00
C ALA A 109 2.48 10.00 16.19
N SER A 110 3.03 9.00 15.48
CA SER A 110 4.40 8.52 15.71
C SER A 110 5.44 8.98 14.67
N SER A 111 5.05 9.25 13.42
CA SER A 111 6.00 9.41 12.31
C SER A 111 5.87 10.71 11.51
N GLY A 112 4.76 11.44 11.66
CA GLY A 112 4.39 12.52 10.74
C GLY A 112 4.06 11.97 9.34
N SER A 113 2.99 12.47 8.71
CA SER A 113 2.46 11.87 7.47
C SER A 113 3.28 12.14 6.20
N ASP A 114 4.33 12.98 6.26
CA ASP A 114 5.12 13.36 5.08
C ASP A 114 6.64 13.50 5.36
N SER A 115 7.19 12.65 6.22
CA SER A 115 8.64 12.66 6.44
C SER A 115 9.41 12.03 5.27
N PRO A 116 10.65 12.48 4.98
CA PRO A 116 11.49 11.85 3.95
C PRO A 116 11.71 10.34 4.16
N LEU A 117 11.74 9.90 5.43
CA LEU A 117 11.85 8.49 5.78
C LEU A 117 10.60 7.72 5.36
N VAL A 118 9.40 8.23 5.66
CA VAL A 118 8.13 7.62 5.26
C VAL A 118 8.06 7.47 3.74
N ARG A 119 8.39 8.53 2.98
CA ARG A 119 8.37 8.51 1.52
C ARG A 119 9.35 7.50 0.93
N SER A 120 10.59 7.48 1.41
CA SER A 120 11.63 6.56 0.91
C SER A 120 11.32 5.10 1.26
N GLN A 121 10.85 4.84 2.49
CA GLN A 121 10.45 3.51 2.93
C GLN A 121 9.23 3.00 2.15
N SER A 122 8.21 3.85 1.96
CA SER A 122 7.03 3.52 1.16
C SER A 122 7.41 3.20 -0.28
N MET A 123 8.33 3.97 -0.89
CA MET A 123 8.78 3.71 -2.26
C MET A 123 9.49 2.35 -2.37
N ARG A 124 10.41 2.04 -1.45
CA ARG A 124 11.11 0.75 -1.38
C ARG A 124 10.12 -0.40 -1.21
N ASN A 125 9.24 -0.31 -0.22
CA ASN A 125 8.32 -1.38 0.12
C ASN A 125 7.27 -1.60 -0.97
N ARG A 126 6.79 -0.53 -1.61
CA ARG A 126 5.94 -0.63 -2.81
C ARG A 126 6.58 -1.47 -3.90
N LEU A 127 7.86 -1.22 -4.21
CA LEU A 127 8.59 -2.02 -5.20
C LEU A 127 8.74 -3.48 -4.74
N ALA A 128 9.09 -3.73 -3.48
CA ALA A 128 9.22 -5.08 -2.94
C ALA A 128 7.92 -5.88 -3.06
N VAL A 129 6.80 -5.30 -2.61
CA VAL A 129 5.46 -5.92 -2.64
C VAL A 129 5.00 -6.15 -4.07
N VAL A 130 5.16 -5.17 -4.97
CA VAL A 130 4.79 -5.34 -6.38
C VAL A 130 5.64 -6.41 -7.06
N LEU A 131 6.97 -6.40 -6.84
CA LEU A 131 7.87 -7.40 -7.41
C LEU A 131 7.53 -8.81 -6.90
N ARG A 132 7.07 -8.95 -5.66
CA ARG A 132 6.65 -10.22 -5.08
C ARG A 132 5.29 -10.70 -5.60
N ASN A 133 4.28 -9.83 -5.61
CA ASN A 133 2.88 -10.24 -5.75
C ASN A 133 2.28 -10.02 -7.16
N ALA A 134 2.77 -9.04 -7.92
CA ALA A 134 2.19 -8.72 -9.21
C ALA A 134 2.65 -9.67 -10.34
N SER A 135 1.93 -9.65 -11.46
CA SER A 135 2.33 -10.23 -12.73
C SER A 135 3.57 -9.51 -13.26
N ALA A 136 4.37 -10.18 -14.08
CA ALA A 136 5.60 -9.61 -14.61
C ALA A 136 5.35 -8.30 -15.38
N GLY A 137 4.28 -8.25 -16.17
CA GLY A 137 3.90 -7.04 -16.92
C GLY A 137 3.48 -5.88 -16.01
N PHE A 138 2.73 -6.15 -14.95
CA PHE A 138 2.36 -5.12 -13.97
C PHE A 138 3.60 -4.60 -13.23
N ALA A 139 4.45 -5.51 -12.74
CA ALA A 139 5.68 -5.15 -12.05
C ALA A 139 6.61 -4.31 -12.93
N LEU A 140 6.78 -4.67 -14.21
CA LEU A 140 7.57 -3.90 -15.17
C LEU A 140 7.04 -2.47 -15.32
N ARG A 141 5.73 -2.29 -15.49
CA ARG A 141 5.11 -0.95 -15.60
C ARG A 141 5.37 -0.10 -14.35
N VAL A 142 5.25 -0.70 -13.16
CA VAL A 142 5.53 0.00 -11.89
C VAL A 142 7.00 0.40 -11.78
N VAL A 143 7.93 -0.49 -12.14
CA VAL A 143 9.36 -0.20 -12.17
C VAL A 143 9.66 0.95 -13.15
N LEU A 144 9.15 0.88 -14.38
CA LEU A 144 9.36 1.93 -15.39
C LEU A 144 8.82 3.28 -14.93
N ARG A 145 7.65 3.33 -14.31
CA ARG A 145 7.11 4.57 -13.71
C ARG A 145 7.99 5.11 -12.60
N THR A 146 8.59 4.23 -11.81
CA THR A 146 9.49 4.61 -10.70
C THR A 146 10.80 5.17 -11.24
N VAL A 147 11.35 4.56 -12.29
CA VAL A 147 12.51 5.10 -13.02
C VAL A 147 12.18 6.46 -13.63
N GLY A 148 11.01 6.62 -14.26
CA GLY A 148 10.55 7.91 -14.77
C GLY A 148 10.41 8.98 -13.68
N ARG A 149 9.99 8.59 -12.47
CA ARG A 149 9.98 9.50 -11.30
C ARG A 149 11.39 9.88 -10.88
N LEU A 150 12.33 8.93 -10.80
CA LEU A 150 13.74 9.22 -10.50
C LEU A 150 14.30 10.26 -11.49
N VAL A 151 14.11 10.04 -12.79
CA VAL A 151 14.56 10.98 -13.83
C VAL A 151 13.93 12.35 -13.61
N ARG A 152 12.62 12.42 -13.32
CA ARG A 152 11.95 13.70 -13.03
C ARG A 152 12.52 14.40 -11.79
N ASP A 153 12.77 13.67 -10.72
CA ASP A 153 13.32 14.23 -9.47
C ASP A 153 14.74 14.77 -9.70
N VAL A 154 15.56 14.12 -10.54
CA VAL A 154 16.89 14.59 -10.94
C VAL A 154 16.81 15.85 -11.81
N LEU A 155 15.90 15.88 -12.79
CA LEU A 155 15.74 17.01 -13.70
C LEU A 155 15.03 18.21 -13.07
N ARG A 156 14.22 18.00 -12.03
CA ARG A 156 13.38 19.03 -11.38
C ARG A 156 13.46 18.94 -9.85
N PRO A 157 14.62 19.26 -9.25
CA PRO A 157 14.86 19.07 -7.81
C PRO A 157 13.89 19.83 -6.90
N GLY A 158 13.38 20.99 -7.33
CA GLY A 158 12.39 21.78 -6.57
C GLY A 158 11.01 21.11 -6.39
N SER A 159 10.75 20.02 -7.11
CA SER A 159 9.51 19.23 -7.02
C SER A 159 9.76 17.76 -6.68
N ALA A 160 10.98 17.44 -6.22
CA ALA A 160 11.42 16.06 -6.04
C ALA A 160 10.63 15.34 -4.94
N GLN A 161 10.16 14.13 -5.25
CA GLN A 161 9.47 13.30 -4.27
C GLN A 161 10.44 12.71 -3.24
N LEU A 162 11.63 12.30 -3.69
CA LEU A 162 12.70 11.77 -2.84
C LEU A 162 13.98 12.60 -2.99
N THR A 163 14.76 12.66 -1.92
CA THR A 163 16.08 13.29 -1.95
C THR A 163 17.07 12.44 -2.76
N PRO A 164 18.16 13.02 -3.30
CA PRO A 164 19.20 12.24 -4.00
C PRO A 164 19.76 11.09 -3.15
N ALA A 165 19.97 11.31 -1.85
CA ALA A 165 20.43 10.28 -0.92
C ALA A 165 19.42 9.13 -0.76
N ALA A 166 18.12 9.43 -0.75
CA ALA A 166 17.07 8.40 -0.70
C ALA A 166 17.02 7.59 -2.00
N TRP A 167 17.17 8.23 -3.16
CA TRP A 167 17.29 7.53 -4.45
C TRP A 167 18.52 6.62 -4.52
N TRP A 168 19.68 7.13 -4.09
CA TRP A 168 20.91 6.33 -4.01
C TRP A 168 20.72 5.08 -3.14
N ARG A 169 20.14 5.25 -1.95
CA ARG A 169 19.83 4.13 -1.05
C ARG A 169 18.90 3.10 -1.71
N LEU A 170 17.85 3.56 -2.39
CA LEU A 170 16.93 2.68 -3.11
C LEU A 170 17.65 1.87 -4.21
N CYS A 171 18.49 2.52 -5.01
CA CYS A 171 19.28 1.85 -6.05
C CYS A 171 20.24 0.81 -5.46
N ARG A 172 20.91 1.15 -4.35
CA ARG A 172 21.81 0.23 -3.63
C ARG A 172 21.08 -0.99 -3.07
N GLU A 173 19.85 -0.80 -2.60
CA GLU A 173 19.01 -1.87 -2.02
C GLU A 173 18.28 -2.72 -3.07
N ALA A 174 18.12 -2.21 -4.31
CA ALA A 174 17.33 -2.85 -5.35
C ALA A 174 17.72 -4.32 -5.66
N PRO A 175 19.02 -4.70 -5.74
CA PRO A 175 19.39 -6.09 -5.98
C PRO A 175 18.92 -7.03 -4.85
N ALA A 176 19.00 -6.58 -3.59
CA ALA A 176 18.54 -7.37 -2.44
C ALA A 176 17.01 -7.50 -2.45
N VAL A 177 16.29 -6.41 -2.70
CA VAL A 177 14.82 -6.41 -2.84
C VAL A 177 14.39 -7.36 -3.96
N LEU A 178 15.05 -7.33 -5.11
CA LEU A 178 14.74 -8.20 -6.24
C LEU A 178 15.04 -9.66 -5.95
N ARG A 179 16.17 -9.98 -5.30
CA ARG A 179 16.50 -11.36 -4.89
C ARG A 179 15.47 -11.90 -3.90
N HIS A 180 15.11 -11.11 -2.89
CA HIS A 180 14.09 -11.46 -1.91
C HIS A 180 12.74 -11.72 -2.57
N ALA A 181 12.27 -10.78 -3.40
CA ALA A 181 11.02 -10.93 -4.13
C ALA A 181 11.02 -12.17 -5.04
N ARG A 182 12.12 -12.47 -5.73
CA ARG A 182 12.24 -13.69 -6.55
C ARG A 182 12.19 -14.97 -5.73
N HIS A 183 12.85 -15.00 -4.57
CA HIS A 183 12.81 -16.15 -3.67
C HIS A 183 11.39 -16.35 -3.11
N ALA A 184 10.78 -15.28 -2.60
CA ALA A 184 9.41 -15.30 -2.10
C ALA A 184 8.42 -15.74 -3.18
N ARG A 185 8.52 -15.24 -4.42
CA ARG A 185 7.69 -15.69 -5.56
C ARG A 185 7.77 -17.19 -5.83
N ARG A 186 8.98 -17.76 -5.75
CA ARG A 186 9.20 -19.20 -5.96
C ARG A 186 8.53 -20.00 -4.85
N ARG A 187 8.72 -19.58 -3.60
CA ARG A 187 8.09 -20.19 -2.43
C ARG A 187 6.57 -20.10 -2.48
N ASP A 188 6.04 -18.92 -2.82
CA ASP A 188 4.60 -18.65 -2.83
C ASP A 188 3.89 -19.39 -4.01
N GLY A 189 4.61 -19.83 -5.04
CA GLY A 189 4.09 -20.74 -6.08
C GLY A 189 2.96 -20.19 -6.98
N VAL A 190 2.60 -18.91 -6.87
CA VAL A 190 1.41 -18.35 -7.54
C VAL A 190 1.64 -18.10 -9.04
N GLY A 191 0.83 -18.75 -9.88
CA GLY A 191 0.84 -18.63 -11.33
C GLY A 191 0.39 -17.26 -11.88
N ALA A 192 0.78 -16.96 -13.12
CA ALA A 192 0.52 -15.65 -13.75
C ALA A 192 -0.97 -15.34 -13.97
N ALA A 193 -1.80 -16.35 -14.24
CA ALA A 193 -3.24 -16.18 -14.44
C ALA A 193 -3.93 -15.68 -13.15
N VAL A 194 -3.59 -16.28 -12.00
CA VAL A 194 -4.12 -15.88 -10.69
C VAL A 194 -3.74 -14.43 -10.37
N ARG A 195 -2.49 -14.05 -10.62
CA ARG A 195 -2.01 -12.66 -10.41
C ARG A 195 -2.80 -11.67 -11.25
N ARG A 196 -2.98 -11.95 -12.54
CA ARG A 196 -3.77 -11.11 -13.46
C ARG A 196 -5.24 -11.00 -13.03
N ARG A 197 -5.83 -12.07 -12.51
CA ARG A 197 -7.20 -12.04 -11.98
C ARG A 197 -7.32 -11.09 -10.78
N VAL A 198 -6.38 -11.13 -9.85
CA VAL A 198 -6.35 -10.19 -8.71
C VAL A 198 -6.10 -8.76 -9.18
N GLU A 199 -5.24 -8.57 -10.18
CA GLU A 199 -4.95 -7.25 -10.76
C GLU A 199 -6.13 -6.62 -11.50
N ALA A 200 -7.07 -7.43 -12.00
CA ALA A 200 -8.26 -6.92 -12.69
C ALA A 200 -9.20 -6.14 -11.75
N ALA A 201 -9.15 -6.43 -10.45
CA ALA A 201 -9.92 -5.74 -9.41
C ALA A 201 -9.23 -4.48 -8.86
N LEU A 202 -8.13 -4.02 -9.46
CA LEU A 202 -7.41 -2.82 -9.01
C LEU A 202 -8.08 -1.55 -9.49
N GLU A 203 -8.10 -0.56 -8.60
CA GLU A 203 -8.64 0.77 -8.85
C GLU A 203 -7.92 1.47 -10.01
N PRO A 204 -8.60 2.37 -10.74
CA PRO A 204 -7.95 3.26 -11.69
C PRO A 204 -6.83 4.06 -11.03
N ILE A 205 -5.95 4.60 -11.86
CA ILE A 205 -4.96 5.57 -11.38
C ILE A 205 -5.73 6.84 -11.00
N GLY A 206 -5.68 7.18 -9.71
CA GLY A 206 -6.17 8.46 -9.20
C GLY A 206 -5.14 9.57 -9.35
#